data_AF-A0A452ICK3-F1
#
_entry.id   AF-A0A452ICK3-F1
#
_cell.length_a   1.000
_cell.length_b   1.000
_cell.length_c   1.000
_cell.angle_alpha   90.00
_cell.angle_beta   90.00
_cell.angle_gamma   90.00
#
_symmetry.space_group_name_H-M   'P 1'
#
loop_
_entity.id
_entity.type
_entity.pdbx_description
1 polymer ?
#
loop_
_entity_poly.entity_id
_entity_poly.type
_entity_poly.pdbx_seq_one_letter_code
_entity_poly.pdbx_strand_id
1 'polypeptide(L)'
;AAELVTSEFFEQGDRERSELKLTPSAIFDRNRKDELPRLQLEWIDSICMPLYQVFFYFYNCRIKTLALHLQEVAYNSLRSGLNL
;
A
#
# COMPACT_ATOMS: atom_id res chain seq x y z
N ALA A 1 9.55 -1.65 6.55
CA ALA A 1 8.78 -0.41 6.26
C ALA A 1 7.29 -0.70 6.13
N ALA A 2 6.86 -1.55 5.18
CA ALA A 2 5.45 -1.95 5.06
C ALA A 2 4.87 -2.55 6.36
N GLU A 3 5.61 -3.44 7.04
CA GLU A 3 5.18 -4.03 8.33
C GLU A 3 4.90 -2.99 9.43
N LEU A 4 5.64 -1.89 9.49
CA LEU A 4 5.44 -0.86 10.50
C LEU A 4 4.11 -0.14 10.26
N VAL A 5 3.85 0.24 9.01
CA VAL A 5 2.58 0.87 8.60
C VAL A 5 1.42 -0.08 8.82
N THR A 6 1.58 -1.37 8.48
CA THR A 6 0.57 -2.39 8.74
C THR A 6 0.28 -2.55 10.23
N SER A 7 1.30 -2.54 11.10
CA SER A 7 1.12 -2.61 12.55
C SER A 7 0.33 -1.41 13.07
N GLU A 8 0.70 -0.20 12.66
CA GLU A 8 -0.02 1.03 13.05
C GLU A 8 -1.49 1.01 12.57
N PHE A 9 -1.74 0.53 11.36
CA PHE A 9 -3.08 0.38 10.79
C PHE A 9 -3.95 -0.59 11.59
N PHE A 10 -3.38 -1.71 12.04
CA PHE A 10 -4.09 -2.66 12.88
C PHE A 10 -4.37 -2.13 14.28
N GLU A 11 -3.42 -1.43 14.89
CA GLU A 11 -3.64 -0.75 16.17
C GLU A 11 -4.76 0.30 16.07
N GLN A 12 -4.81 1.05 14.98
CA GLN A 12 -5.90 1.97 14.71
C GLN A 12 -7.24 1.24 14.58
N GLY A 13 -7.32 0.19 13.76
CA GLY A 13 -8.55 -0.59 13.56
C GLY A 13 -9.06 -1.26 14.85
N ASP A 14 -8.15 -1.65 15.74
CA ASP A 14 -8.51 -2.18 17.06
C ASP A 14 -9.13 -1.10 17.96
N ARG A 15 -8.61 0.13 17.93
CA ARG A 15 -9.21 1.27 18.65
C ARG A 15 -10.58 1.62 18.08
N GLU A 16 -10.72 1.68 16.76
CA GLU A 16 -12.02 1.90 16.09
C GLU A 16 -13.07 0.87 16.56
N ARG A 17 -12.67 -0.39 16.68
CA ARG A 17 -13.55 -1.48 17.15
C ARG A 17 -13.85 -1.40 18.65
N SER A 18 -12.83 -1.22 19.48
CA SER A 18 -12.96 -1.31 20.94
C SER A 18 -13.54 -0.06 21.58
N GLU A 19 -13.12 1.12 21.14
CA GLU A 19 -13.48 2.42 21.71
C GLU A 19 -14.72 3.01 21.02
N LEU A 20 -14.77 2.97 19.69
CA LEU A 20 -15.83 3.62 18.89
C LEU A 20 -16.95 2.67 18.45
N LYS A 21 -16.77 1.35 18.64
CA LYS A 21 -17.70 0.30 18.19
C LYS A 21 -17.96 0.33 16.68
N LEU A 22 -16.98 0.81 15.91
CA LEU A 22 -17.03 0.84 14.45
C LEU A 22 -16.44 -0.44 13.86
N THR A 23 -16.87 -0.77 12.64
CA THR A 23 -16.19 -1.80 11.85
C THR A 23 -15.01 -1.15 11.13
N PRO A 24 -13.76 -1.57 11.40
CA PRO A 24 -12.60 -1.00 10.73
C PRO A 24 -12.63 -1.32 9.23
N SER A 25 -12.05 -0.43 8.43
CA SER A 25 -11.91 -0.69 6.99
C SER A 25 -10.94 -1.84 6.72
N ALA A 26 -11.01 -2.44 5.52
CA ALA A 26 -10.25 -3.65 5.18
C ALA A 26 -8.74 -3.56 5.47
N ILE A 27 -8.13 -2.39 5.22
CA ILE A 27 -6.70 -2.17 5.41
C ILE A 27 -6.29 -2.01 6.88
N PHE A 28 -7.26 -1.70 7.76
CA PHE A 28 -7.08 -1.55 9.21
C PHE A 28 -7.52 -2.81 9.99
N ASP A 29 -8.17 -3.78 9.34
CA ASP A 29 -8.68 -4.99 10.02
C ASP A 29 -7.65 -6.13 10.01
N ARG A 30 -7.04 -6.41 11.17
CA ARG A 30 -6.09 -7.52 11.34
C ARG A 30 -6.65 -8.90 11.00
N ASN A 31 -7.98 -9.06 11.04
CA ASN A 31 -8.63 -10.32 10.68
C ASN A 31 -8.66 -10.57 9.18
N ARG A 32 -8.38 -9.54 8.37
CA ARG A 32 -8.33 -9.55 6.90
C ARG A 32 -6.91 -9.39 6.36
N LYS A 33 -5.91 -9.79 7.16
CA LYS A 33 -4.48 -9.63 6.83
C LYS A 33 -4.08 -10.34 5.54
N ASP A 34 -4.81 -11.38 5.15
CA ASP A 34 -4.65 -12.13 3.90
C ASP A 34 -4.98 -11.28 2.67
N GLU A 35 -5.81 -10.24 2.81
CA GLU A 35 -6.13 -9.31 1.74
C GLU A 35 -5.09 -8.18 1.57
N LEU A 36 -4.19 -8.01 2.54
CA LEU A 36 -3.21 -6.92 2.52
C LEU A 36 -2.37 -6.86 1.24
N PRO A 37 -1.86 -7.97 0.68
CA PRO A 37 -1.10 -7.91 -0.57
C PRO A 37 -1.89 -7.26 -1.71
N ARG A 38 -3.18 -7.62 -1.85
CA ARG A 38 -4.07 -7.02 -2.86
C ARG A 38 -4.32 -5.54 -2.58
N LEU A 39 -4.62 -5.19 -1.32
CA LEU A 39 -4.88 -3.80 -0.93
C LEU A 39 -3.66 -2.89 -1.14
N GLN A 40 -2.45 -3.40 -0.95
CA GLN A 40 -1.20 -2.68 -1.24
C GLN A 40 -1.01 -2.46 -2.75
N LEU A 41 -1.32 -3.46 -3.58
CA LEU A 41 -1.29 -3.31 -5.04
C LEU A 41 -2.30 -2.26 -5.53
N GLU A 42 -3.54 -2.32 -5.02
CA GLU A 42 -4.57 -1.33 -5.36
C GLU A 42 -4.16 0.09 -4.96
N TRP A 43 -3.49 0.25 -3.81
CA TRP A 43 -2.96 1.54 -3.38
C TRP A 43 -1.85 2.05 -4.32
N ILE A 44 -0.96 1.16 -4.76
CA ILE A 44 0.08 1.51 -5.74
C ILE A 44 -0.56 1.98 -7.05
N ASP A 45 -1.54 1.25 -7.58
CA ASP A 45 -2.15 1.57 -8.87
C ASP A 45 -3.02 2.83 -8.83
N SER A 46 -3.77 3.03 -7.74
CA SER A 46 -4.73 4.14 -7.63
C SER A 46 -4.12 5.43 -7.10
N ILE A 47 -3.08 5.36 -6.26
CA ILE A 47 -2.49 6.53 -5.61
C ILE A 47 -1.05 6.76 -6.07
N CYS A 48 -0.16 5.77 -5.90
CA CYS A 48 1.26 5.97 -6.18
C CYS A 48 1.50 6.22 -7.68
N MET A 49 1.05 5.34 -8.56
CA MET A 49 1.36 5.43 -9.98
C MET A 49 0.93 6.76 -10.62
N PRO A 50 -0.31 7.24 -10.43
CA PRO A 50 -0.71 8.55 -10.95
C PRO A 50 0.13 9.69 -10.38
N LEU A 51 0.42 9.66 -9.07
CA LEU A 51 1.22 10.68 -8.41
C LEU A 51 2.64 10.75 -9.00
N TYR A 52 3.30 9.61 -9.16
CA TYR A 52 4.65 9.55 -9.73
C TYR A 52 4.69 9.90 -11.21
N GLN A 53 3.65 9.57 -11.99
CA GLN A 53 3.52 10.00 -13.38
C GLN A 53 3.42 11.52 -13.49
N VAL A 54 2.61 12.15 -12.63
CA VAL A 54 2.53 13.62 -12.54
C VAL A 54 3.89 14.20 -12.18
N PHE A 55 4.55 13.68 -11.15
CA PHE A 55 5.89 14.17 -10.78
C PHE A 55 6.92 13.99 -11.90
N PHE A 56 6.90 12.87 -12.62
CA PHE A 56 7.77 12.64 -13.77
C PHE A 56 7.51 13.64 -14.91
N TYR A 57 6.24 13.95 -15.18
CA TYR A 57 5.86 14.88 -16.24
C TYR A 57 6.26 16.32 -15.93
N PHE A 58 6.10 16.74 -14.67
CA PHE A 58 6.34 18.14 -14.27
C PHE A 58 7.75 18.41 -13.72
N TYR A 59 8.49 17.40 -13.24
CA TYR A 59 9.80 17.58 -12.61
C TYR A 59 10.89 16.74 -13.30
N ASN A 60 12.10 17.32 -13.39
CA ASN A 60 13.25 16.82 -14.14
C ASN A 60 13.73 15.39 -13.77
N CYS A 61 14.62 14.81 -14.59
CA CYS A 61 15.08 13.41 -14.60
C CYS A 61 15.47 12.74 -13.26
N ARG A 62 15.64 13.47 -12.15
CA ARG A 62 16.05 12.90 -10.85
C ARG A 62 14.94 12.11 -10.14
N ILE A 63 13.67 12.31 -10.49
CA ILE A 63 12.55 11.52 -9.95
C ILE A 63 12.37 10.19 -10.73
N LYS A 64 12.99 10.04 -11.91
CA LYS A 64 12.88 8.81 -12.74
C LYS A 64 13.27 7.55 -11.98
N THR A 65 14.32 7.63 -11.16
CA THR A 65 14.80 6.50 -10.36
C THR A 65 13.75 6.00 -9.36
N LEU A 66 12.94 6.90 -8.79
CA LEU A 66 11.87 6.54 -7.86
C LEU A 66 10.67 5.93 -8.59
N ALA A 67 10.26 6.49 -9.73
CA ALA A 67 9.18 5.92 -10.54
C ALA A 67 9.51 4.51 -11.04
N LEU A 68 10.76 4.28 -11.47
CA LEU A 68 11.24 2.96 -11.87
C LEU A 68 11.27 1.97 -10.70
N HIS A 69 11.73 2.40 -9.52
CA HIS A 69 11.69 1.57 -8.31
C HIS A 69 10.27 1.16 -7.91
N LEU A 70 9.28 2.05 -8.08
CA LEU A 70 7.89 1.70 -7.77
C LEU A 70 7.29 0.71 -8.77
N GLN A 71 7.61 0.85 -10.06
CA GLN A 71 7.27 -0.17 -11.04
C GLN A 71 7.92 -1.51 -10.70
N GLU A 72 9.17 -1.50 -10.25
CA GLU A 72 9.87 -2.73 -9.85
C GLU A 72 9.29 -3.34 -8.58
N VAL A 73 8.90 -2.53 -7.59
CA VAL A 73 8.21 -3.02 -6.38
C VAL A 73 6.82 -3.57 -6.72
N ALA A 74 6.05 -2.91 -7.58
CA ALA A 74 4.76 -3.39 -8.04
C ALA A 74 4.88 -4.70 -8.83
N TYR A 75 5.83 -4.75 -9.77
CA TYR A 75 6.15 -5.93 -10.57
C TYR A 75 6.63 -7.10 -9.70
N ASN A 76 7.52 -6.85 -8.74
CA ASN A 76 8.01 -7.88 -7.83
C ASN A 76 6.92 -8.36 -6.87
N SER A 77 5.99 -7.49 -6.45
CA SER A 77 4.82 -7.85 -5.65
C SER A 77 3.82 -8.70 -6.44
N LEU A 78 3.62 -8.40 -7.73
CA LEU A 78 2.80 -9.23 -8.64
C LEU A 78 3.46 -10.59 -8.94
N ARG A 79 4.80 -10.61 -9.09
CA ARG A 79 5.58 -11.82 -9.38
C ARG A 79 5.73 -12.73 -8.17
N SER A 80 5.85 -12.18 -6.95
CA SER A 80 5.83 -12.97 -5.72
C SER A 80 4.44 -13.53 -5.40
N GLY A 81 3.38 -12.95 -5.96
CA GLY A 81 2.01 -13.49 -5.97
C GLY A 81 1.79 -14.80 -6.75
N LEU A 82 2.85 -15.43 -7.29
CA LEU A 82 2.85 -16.83 -7.74
C LEU A 82 3.49 -17.80 -6.73
N ASN A 83 3.92 -17.34 -5.55
CA ASN A 83 4.37 -18.18 -4.46
C ASN A 83 4.04 -17.54 -3.11
N LEU A 84 2.78 -17.65 -2.70
CA LEU A 84 2.30 -17.79 -1.31
C LEU A 84 0.83 -18.22 -1.33
#